data_AF-A0A945CGM7-F1
#
_entry.id   AF-A0A945CGM7-F1
#
_cell.length_a   1.000
_cell.length_b   1.000
_cell.length_c   1.000
_cell.angle_alpha   90.00
_cell.angle_beta   90.00
_cell.angle_gamma   90.00
#
_symmetry.space_group_name_H-M   'P 1'
#
loop_
_entity.id
_entity.type
_entity.pdbx_description
1 polymer ?
#
loop_
_entity_poly.entity_id
_entity_poly.type
_entity_poly.pdbx_seq_one_letter_code
_entity_poly.pdbx_strand_id
1 'polypeptide(L)'
;MSYRIFLILICWGFQTAGASDFLCAGFPSEKLTAVETRGAAKRAQDSPEGTHNALVLFAQFRSEDPGWTQIPEWSGALFDPDLPGSISHFYDTMSFGRFHLRGEAALRVYESTRSAAHYLADDSSESGNYGQFVLEILQQADQEINCSRFDGDADGFVDALFLVLSSTPSNFLRGNATGIAGLGLEDIRIADRSRLDDSAFITDDPGPDGSFICIPSHRGTVQQGSDFATTIGSICHEYGQLLGLPDLYDIRYLARKNAPPADDSAGIGAWGLMGWGALGWNGDDGPNSFC
;
A
#
# COMPACT_ATOMS: atom_id res chain seq x y z
N MET A 1 -9.45 -63.90 -26.30
CA MET A 1 -10.21 -62.65 -26.53
C MET A 1 -10.15 -61.88 -25.22
N SER A 2 -9.10 -61.06 -25.04
CA SER A 2 -8.77 -60.42 -23.77
C SER A 2 -9.32 -58.99 -23.73
N TYR A 3 -10.23 -58.71 -22.80
CA TYR A 3 -10.70 -57.35 -22.53
C TYR A 3 -9.74 -56.66 -21.56
N ARG A 4 -9.11 -55.56 -22.00
CA ARG A 4 -8.40 -54.62 -21.11
C ARG A 4 -9.36 -53.51 -20.74
N ILE A 5 -9.68 -53.41 -19.44
CA ILE A 5 -10.42 -52.29 -18.86
C ILE A 5 -9.44 -51.12 -18.73
N PHE A 6 -9.69 -50.03 -19.45
CA PHE A 6 -8.93 -48.78 -19.32
C PHE A 6 -9.61 -47.94 -18.23
N LEU A 7 -9.02 -47.89 -17.03
CA LEU A 7 -9.42 -46.92 -16.01
C LEU A 7 -8.97 -45.54 -16.50
N ILE A 8 -9.93 -44.72 -16.91
CA ILE A 8 -9.73 -43.27 -17.11
C ILE A 8 -9.75 -42.65 -15.72
N LEU A 9 -8.56 -42.39 -15.16
CA LEU A 9 -8.41 -41.50 -14.02
C LEU A 9 -8.71 -40.08 -14.52
N ILE A 10 -9.89 -39.58 -14.14
CA ILE A 10 -10.28 -38.19 -14.33
C ILE A 10 -9.45 -37.39 -13.32
N CYS A 11 -8.33 -36.81 -13.76
CA CYS A 11 -7.65 -35.78 -13.00
C CYS A 11 -8.55 -34.54 -12.98
N TRP A 12 -9.38 -34.43 -11.95
CA TRP A 12 -9.94 -33.14 -11.56
C TRP A 12 -8.75 -32.27 -11.16
N GLY A 13 -8.39 -31.33 -12.04
CA GLY A 13 -7.55 -30.23 -11.64
C GLY A 13 -8.28 -29.49 -10.53
N PHE A 14 -7.75 -29.59 -9.31
CA PHE A 14 -8.05 -28.60 -8.29
C PHE A 14 -7.51 -27.27 -8.83
N GLN A 15 -8.38 -26.45 -9.42
CA GLN A 15 -8.17 -25.01 -9.41
C GLN A 15 -8.27 -24.59 -7.95
N THR A 16 -7.12 -24.41 -7.32
CA THR A 16 -7.02 -23.66 -6.07
C THR A 16 -7.60 -22.28 -6.35
N ALA A 17 -8.69 -21.94 -5.65
CA ALA A 17 -9.14 -20.57 -5.53
C ALA A 17 -7.94 -19.71 -5.12
N GLY A 18 -7.79 -18.56 -5.79
CA GLY A 18 -6.54 -17.80 -5.87
C GLY A 18 -5.91 -17.51 -4.50
N ALA A 19 -4.62 -17.79 -4.39
CA ALA A 19 -3.79 -17.05 -3.45
C ALA A 19 -3.91 -15.57 -3.84
N SER A 20 -4.23 -14.72 -2.88
CA SER A 20 -4.13 -13.27 -3.02
C SER A 20 -2.64 -12.93 -3.10
N ASP A 21 -2.11 -12.88 -4.32
CA ASP A 21 -0.70 -12.55 -4.54
C ASP A 21 -0.47 -11.07 -4.18
N PHE A 22 0.47 -10.82 -3.27
CA PHE A 22 0.97 -9.46 -2.99
C PHE A 22 1.97 -9.07 -4.07
N LEU A 23 1.73 -7.94 -4.71
CA LEU A 23 2.62 -7.36 -5.71
C LEU A 23 2.76 -5.86 -5.44
N CYS A 24 3.94 -5.41 -5.02
CA CYS A 24 4.21 -3.97 -4.93
C CYS A 24 4.60 -3.40 -6.29
N ALA A 25 4.11 -2.20 -6.61
CA ALA A 25 4.44 -1.46 -7.83
C ALA A 25 5.92 -1.05 -7.91
N GLY A 26 6.62 -1.01 -6.77
CA GLY A 26 7.99 -0.53 -6.60
C GLY A 26 8.15 0.97 -6.89
N PHE A 27 9.30 1.54 -6.55
CA PHE A 27 9.62 2.92 -6.93
C PHE A 27 9.96 3.03 -8.43
N PRO A 28 9.55 4.11 -9.14
CA PRO A 28 10.07 4.41 -10.47
C PRO A 28 11.59 4.66 -10.40
N SER A 29 12.37 3.73 -10.93
CA SER A 29 13.80 3.94 -11.16
C SER A 29 14.02 4.81 -12.41
N GLU A 30 13.73 6.11 -12.31
CA GLU A 30 14.14 7.08 -13.34
C GLU A 30 15.11 8.12 -12.77
N LYS A 31 16.37 7.68 -12.61
CA LYS A 31 17.62 8.38 -13.00
C LYS A 31 18.83 7.65 -12.43
N LEU A 32 19.10 6.45 -12.95
CA LEU A 32 20.44 5.83 -12.91
C LEU A 32 21.04 5.82 -14.31
N THR A 33 21.07 6.98 -14.97
CA THR A 33 21.94 7.21 -16.12
C THR A 33 23.22 7.88 -15.64
N ALA A 34 24.29 7.09 -15.60
CA ALA A 34 25.70 7.45 -15.53
C ALA A 34 26.03 8.92 -15.18
N VAL A 35 26.11 9.22 -13.89
CA VAL A 35 26.99 10.28 -13.38
C VAL A 35 27.89 9.65 -12.32
N GLU A 36 29.17 9.90 -12.49
CA GLU A 36 30.30 9.38 -11.73
C GLU A 36 30.10 9.47 -10.21
N THR A 37 30.48 8.39 -9.52
CA THR A 37 30.98 8.33 -8.13
C THR A 37 30.81 9.59 -7.28
N ARG A 38 29.58 9.82 -6.80
CA ARG A 38 29.31 10.33 -5.46
C ARG A 38 28.08 9.60 -4.94
N GLY A 39 28.25 8.86 -3.85
CA GLY A 39 27.14 8.22 -3.16
C GLY A 39 26.10 9.27 -2.79
N ALA A 40 25.02 9.32 -3.54
CA ALA A 40 23.76 9.87 -3.06
C ALA A 40 23.11 8.77 -2.24
N ALA A 41 23.62 8.56 -1.02
CA ALA A 41 22.72 8.15 0.03
C ALA A 41 21.64 9.23 0.06
N LYS A 42 20.43 8.89 -0.41
CA LYS A 42 19.21 9.61 -0.02
C LYS A 42 19.39 9.87 1.47
N ARG A 43 19.31 11.14 1.91
CA ARG A 43 19.36 11.44 3.35
C ARG A 43 18.43 10.42 3.98
N ALA A 44 18.99 9.51 4.78
CA ALA A 44 18.17 8.72 5.66
C ALA A 44 17.34 9.76 6.40
N GLN A 45 16.03 9.75 6.20
CA GLN A 45 15.16 10.29 7.24
C GLN A 45 15.72 9.68 8.52
N ASP A 46 15.99 10.52 9.52
CA ASP A 46 16.37 10.02 10.84
C ASP A 46 15.44 8.85 11.17
N SER A 47 16.00 7.73 11.60
CA SER A 47 15.20 6.52 11.87
C SER A 47 13.98 6.96 12.68
N PRO A 48 12.77 6.64 12.21
CA PRO A 48 11.57 7.19 12.83
C PRO A 48 11.58 6.77 14.30
N GLU A 49 11.41 7.74 15.19
CA GLU A 49 11.34 7.56 16.63
C GLU A 49 10.07 8.21 17.14
N GLY A 50 9.56 7.72 18.28
CA GLY A 50 8.35 8.27 18.87
C GLY A 50 7.09 7.68 18.26
N THR A 51 6.00 8.43 18.31
CA THR A 51 4.67 7.96 17.89
C THR A 51 4.22 8.68 16.64
N HIS A 52 3.85 7.91 15.62
CA HIS A 52 3.15 8.41 14.43
C HIS A 52 1.69 7.95 14.51
N ASN A 53 0.77 8.87 14.28
CA ASN A 53 -0.66 8.63 14.26
C ASN A 53 -1.16 8.47 12.82
N ALA A 54 -1.76 7.31 12.55
CA ALA A 54 -2.17 6.89 11.22
C ALA A 54 -3.69 6.89 11.07
N LEU A 55 -4.14 7.26 9.89
CA LEU A 55 -5.53 7.12 9.45
C LEU A 55 -5.65 6.00 8.41
N VAL A 56 -6.54 5.03 8.64
CA VAL A 56 -6.90 4.03 7.63
C VAL A 56 -8.23 4.41 6.98
N LEU A 57 -8.25 4.55 5.67
CA LEU A 57 -9.46 4.75 4.88
C LEU A 57 -9.77 3.48 4.10
N PHE A 58 -11.06 3.09 4.05
CA PHE A 58 -11.52 1.99 3.21
C PHE A 58 -12.22 2.55 1.99
N ALA A 59 -11.85 2.10 0.79
CA ALA A 59 -12.44 2.62 -0.43
C ALA A 59 -12.77 1.53 -1.45
N GLN A 60 -13.65 1.87 -2.38
CA GLN A 60 -14.03 1.00 -3.48
C GLN A 60 -14.39 1.84 -4.72
N PHE A 61 -14.36 1.21 -5.88
CA PHE A 61 -14.79 1.85 -7.11
C PHE A 61 -16.30 2.01 -7.17
N ARG A 62 -16.76 2.98 -7.96
CA ARG A 62 -18.20 3.14 -8.16
C ARG A 62 -18.83 1.89 -8.73
N SER A 63 -19.88 1.42 -8.07
CA SER A 63 -20.64 0.23 -8.46
C SER A 63 -19.77 -1.02 -8.59
N GLU A 64 -18.77 -1.16 -7.72
CA GLU A 64 -17.91 -2.34 -7.61
C GLU A 64 -18.71 -3.58 -7.19
N ASP A 65 -18.47 -4.70 -7.88
CA ASP A 65 -19.16 -5.97 -7.65
C ASP A 65 -18.18 -7.16 -7.86
N PRO A 66 -17.89 -7.97 -6.82
CA PRO A 66 -18.31 -7.76 -5.43
C PRO A 66 -17.56 -6.59 -4.80
N GLY A 67 -18.29 -5.66 -4.20
CA GLY A 67 -17.74 -4.60 -3.35
C GLY A 67 -18.00 -4.85 -1.87
N TRP A 68 -17.50 -3.96 -1.02
CA TRP A 68 -17.79 -3.95 0.41
C TRP A 68 -19.11 -3.22 0.70
N THR A 69 -19.97 -3.86 1.48
CA THR A 69 -21.21 -3.25 2.00
C THR A 69 -21.02 -2.58 3.36
N GLN A 70 -19.94 -2.94 4.06
CA GLN A 70 -19.53 -2.43 5.36
C GLN A 70 -18.00 -2.51 5.45
N ILE A 71 -17.39 -1.81 6.40
CA ILE A 71 -15.95 -1.95 6.64
C ILE A 71 -15.60 -3.41 6.99
N PRO A 72 -14.41 -3.90 6.62
CA PRO A 72 -13.99 -5.25 6.96
C PRO A 72 -14.00 -5.49 8.48
N GLU A 73 -14.44 -6.67 8.93
CA GLU A 73 -14.56 -6.99 10.37
C GLU A 73 -13.21 -6.90 11.12
N TRP A 74 -12.11 -7.16 10.41
CA TRP A 74 -10.76 -7.10 10.94
C TRP A 74 -10.20 -5.67 11.11
N SER A 75 -10.91 -4.65 10.61
CA SER A 75 -10.46 -3.25 10.64
C SER A 75 -10.14 -2.72 12.04
N GLY A 76 -10.94 -3.11 13.04
CA GLY A 76 -10.75 -2.67 14.43
C GLY A 76 -9.49 -3.22 15.10
N ALA A 77 -8.87 -4.25 14.52
CA ALA A 77 -7.69 -4.92 15.08
C ALA A 77 -6.37 -4.42 14.48
N LEU A 78 -6.41 -3.54 13.46
CA LEU A 78 -5.23 -3.09 12.71
C LEU A 78 -4.14 -2.46 13.59
N PHE A 79 -4.53 -1.70 14.61
CA PHE A 79 -3.62 -0.98 15.49
C PHE A 79 -3.62 -1.49 16.94
N ASP A 80 -4.05 -2.73 17.17
CA ASP A 80 -3.99 -3.34 18.51
C ASP A 80 -2.54 -3.75 18.83
N PRO A 81 -1.82 -3.06 19.75
CA PRO A 81 -0.42 -3.36 20.03
C PRO A 81 -0.22 -4.72 20.71
N ASP A 82 -1.25 -5.27 21.33
CA ASP A 82 -1.21 -6.55 22.04
C ASP A 82 -1.57 -7.73 21.13
N LEU A 83 -2.05 -7.47 19.91
CA LEU A 83 -2.39 -8.49 18.91
C LEU A 83 -1.18 -8.78 18.01
N PRO A 84 -0.57 -9.99 18.09
CA PRO A 84 0.51 -10.35 17.20
C PRO A 84 0.10 -10.25 15.73
N GLY A 85 0.96 -9.61 14.93
CA GLY A 85 0.74 -9.41 13.51
C GLY A 85 -0.03 -8.14 13.15
N SER A 86 -0.58 -7.38 14.11
CA SER A 86 -1.12 -6.04 13.84
C SER A 86 -0.04 -5.06 13.39
N ILE A 87 -0.43 -3.93 12.80
CA ILE A 87 0.49 -2.87 12.38
C ILE A 87 1.28 -2.34 13.58
N SER A 88 0.57 -2.03 14.68
CA SER A 88 1.19 -1.49 15.89
C SER A 88 2.13 -2.50 16.54
N HIS A 89 1.70 -3.76 16.67
CA HIS A 89 2.55 -4.83 17.20
C HIS A 89 3.81 -5.02 16.35
N PHE A 90 3.66 -5.04 15.02
CA PHE A 90 4.78 -5.22 14.09
C PHE A 90 5.83 -4.12 14.27
N TYR A 91 5.42 -2.85 14.18
CA TYR A 91 6.36 -1.73 14.27
C TYR A 91 6.96 -1.55 15.67
N ASP A 92 6.21 -1.85 16.73
CA ASP A 92 6.74 -1.89 18.10
C ASP A 92 7.83 -2.96 18.23
N THR A 93 7.57 -4.16 17.71
CA THR A 93 8.49 -5.29 17.79
C THR A 93 9.76 -5.00 16.99
N MET A 94 9.61 -4.59 15.73
CA MET A 94 10.72 -4.37 14.81
C MET A 94 11.59 -3.18 15.20
N SER A 95 11.01 -2.17 15.85
CA SER A 95 11.75 -1.00 16.33
C SER A 95 12.32 -1.15 17.74
N PHE A 96 12.09 -2.29 18.39
CA PHE A 96 12.40 -2.51 19.81
C PHE A 96 11.75 -1.43 20.72
N GLY A 97 10.53 -1.02 20.39
CA GLY A 97 9.76 -0.02 21.12
C GLY A 97 10.27 1.41 20.97
N ARG A 98 11.07 1.71 19.94
CA ARG A 98 11.53 3.09 19.65
C ARG A 98 10.58 3.84 18.73
N PHE A 99 9.82 3.11 17.91
CA PHE A 99 8.85 3.64 16.97
C PHE A 99 7.49 3.00 17.21
N HIS A 100 6.47 3.84 17.32
CA HIS A 100 5.10 3.46 17.60
C HIS A 100 4.20 3.97 16.49
N LEU A 101 3.76 3.08 15.61
CA LEU A 101 2.69 3.39 14.67
C LEU A 101 1.36 3.08 15.35
N ARG A 102 0.55 4.11 15.58
CA ARG A 102 -0.79 4.04 16.18
C ARG A 102 -1.79 4.60 15.22
N GLY A 103 -3.09 4.35 15.42
CA GLY A 103 -4.06 4.89 14.49
C GLY A 103 -5.47 4.42 14.69
N GLU A 104 -6.33 4.89 13.78
CA GLU A 104 -7.75 4.56 13.74
C GLU A 104 -8.17 4.28 12.30
N ALA A 105 -9.15 3.42 12.15
CA ALA A 105 -9.77 3.15 10.86
C ALA A 105 -11.09 3.92 10.73
N ALA A 106 -11.33 4.48 9.55
CA ALA A 106 -12.61 5.12 9.22
C ALA A 106 -13.76 4.12 9.35
N LEU A 107 -14.92 4.62 9.77
CA LEU A 107 -16.07 3.77 10.12
C LEU A 107 -16.96 3.41 8.92
N ARG A 108 -16.58 3.81 7.70
CA ARG A 108 -17.31 3.50 6.46
C ARG A 108 -16.37 3.24 5.30
N VAL A 109 -16.96 2.69 4.23
CA VAL A 109 -16.32 2.56 2.92
C VAL A 109 -16.67 3.78 2.07
N TYR A 110 -15.65 4.44 1.53
CA TYR A 110 -15.78 5.54 0.57
C TYR A 110 -15.87 4.98 -0.84
N GLU A 111 -16.56 5.69 -1.73
CA GLU A 111 -16.78 5.25 -3.10
C GLU A 111 -16.27 6.31 -4.08
N SER A 112 -15.53 5.90 -5.11
CA SER A 112 -15.13 6.83 -6.16
C SER A 112 -16.32 7.33 -6.98
N THR A 113 -16.13 8.40 -7.74
CA THR A 113 -17.20 8.98 -8.57
C THR A 113 -17.46 8.20 -9.86
N ARG A 114 -16.46 7.44 -10.32
CA ARG A 114 -16.50 6.63 -11.56
C ARG A 114 -16.16 5.17 -11.27
N SER A 115 -16.49 4.27 -12.18
CA SER A 115 -16.10 2.86 -12.08
C SER A 115 -14.60 2.68 -12.36
N ALA A 116 -14.05 1.53 -11.99
CA ALA A 116 -12.62 1.21 -12.12
C ALA A 116 -12.01 1.57 -13.48
N ALA A 117 -12.72 1.26 -14.58
CA ALA A 117 -12.28 1.51 -15.95
C ALA A 117 -11.88 2.97 -16.23
N HIS A 118 -12.35 3.93 -15.45
CA HIS A 118 -11.97 5.34 -15.61
C HIS A 118 -10.54 5.63 -15.13
N TYR A 119 -10.02 4.84 -14.20
CA TYR A 119 -8.74 5.07 -13.53
C TYR A 119 -7.63 4.14 -14.02
N LEU A 120 -7.91 3.22 -14.95
CA LEU A 120 -6.90 2.27 -15.43
C LEU A 120 -6.02 2.92 -16.51
N ALA A 121 -4.74 2.57 -16.51
CA ALA A 121 -3.85 2.86 -17.63
C ALA A 121 -4.08 1.90 -18.80
N ASP A 122 -3.81 2.39 -20.02
CA ASP A 122 -3.86 1.59 -21.24
C ASP A 122 -2.67 0.61 -21.34
N ASP A 123 -1.49 1.00 -20.84
CA ASP A 123 -0.27 0.19 -20.83
C ASP A 123 0.10 -0.28 -19.41
N SER A 124 0.51 -1.55 -19.29
CA SER A 124 0.87 -2.17 -18.01
C SER A 124 2.14 -1.62 -17.36
N SER A 125 2.99 -0.92 -18.12
CA SER A 125 4.18 -0.26 -17.60
C SER A 125 3.90 1.13 -17.02
N GLU A 126 2.72 1.68 -17.32
CA GLU A 126 2.25 2.96 -16.81
C GLU A 126 1.41 2.76 -15.54
N SER A 127 1.38 3.81 -14.71
CA SER A 127 0.46 3.88 -13.59
C SER A 127 -0.89 4.39 -14.06
N GLY A 128 -1.97 3.81 -13.56
CA GLY A 128 -3.31 4.35 -13.75
C GLY A 128 -3.48 5.69 -13.04
N ASN A 129 -4.66 6.29 -13.19
CA ASN A 129 -5.01 7.56 -12.54
C ASN A 129 -5.47 7.36 -11.09
N TYR A 130 -4.72 6.58 -10.30
CA TYR A 130 -5.04 6.29 -8.91
C TYR A 130 -4.94 7.53 -8.03
N GLY A 131 -4.11 8.51 -8.38
CA GLY A 131 -4.07 9.81 -7.70
C GLY A 131 -5.42 10.54 -7.72
N GLN A 132 -6.09 10.59 -8.88
CA GLN A 132 -7.43 11.16 -8.98
C GLN A 132 -8.46 10.37 -8.16
N PHE A 133 -8.34 9.04 -8.12
CA PHE A 133 -9.16 8.21 -7.23
C PHE A 133 -8.94 8.60 -5.77
N VAL A 134 -7.68 8.67 -5.32
CA VAL A 134 -7.32 9.04 -3.94
C VAL A 134 -7.87 10.41 -3.58
N LEU A 135 -7.74 11.41 -4.46
CA LEU A 135 -8.29 12.76 -4.25
C LEU A 135 -9.79 12.73 -3.97
N GLU A 136 -10.57 11.96 -4.74
CA GLU A 136 -12.02 11.86 -4.55
C GLU A 136 -12.38 11.22 -3.21
N ILE A 137 -11.57 10.29 -2.72
CA ILE A 137 -11.75 9.68 -1.41
C ILE A 137 -11.38 10.65 -0.30
N LEU A 138 -10.23 11.34 -0.41
CA LEU A 138 -9.79 12.34 0.57
C LEU A 138 -10.82 13.46 0.72
N GLN A 139 -11.37 13.97 -0.39
CA GLN A 139 -12.44 14.99 -0.37
C GLN A 139 -13.71 14.55 0.37
N GLN A 140 -14.00 13.25 0.40
CA GLN A 140 -15.14 12.71 1.15
C GLN A 140 -14.80 12.48 2.62
N ALA A 141 -13.59 12.01 2.92
CA ALA A 141 -13.11 11.78 4.28
C ALA A 141 -12.97 13.10 5.05
N ASP A 142 -12.47 14.14 4.40
CA ASP A 142 -12.28 15.49 4.96
C ASP A 142 -13.59 16.09 5.53
N GLN A 143 -14.74 15.76 4.93
CA GLN A 143 -16.04 16.26 5.40
C GLN A 143 -16.48 15.72 6.77
N GLU A 144 -15.83 14.66 7.27
CA GLU A 144 -16.27 13.95 8.48
C GLU A 144 -15.13 13.59 9.44
N ILE A 145 -13.89 13.51 8.96
CA ILE A 145 -12.71 13.14 9.74
C ILE A 145 -11.88 14.37 10.00
N ASN A 146 -11.74 14.72 11.28
CA ASN A 146 -10.77 15.73 11.70
C ASN A 146 -9.35 15.16 11.60
N CYS A 147 -8.63 15.57 10.56
CA CYS A 147 -7.28 15.16 10.21
C CYS A 147 -6.20 15.69 11.18
N SER A 148 -6.46 16.76 11.94
CA SER A 148 -5.52 17.27 12.96
C SER A 148 -5.23 16.26 14.07
N ARG A 149 -6.08 15.23 14.24
CA ARG A 149 -5.86 14.13 15.18
C ARG A 149 -4.70 13.22 14.79
N PHE A 150 -4.27 13.27 13.54
CA PHE A 150 -3.23 12.42 12.97
C PHE A 150 -1.93 13.18 12.69
N ASP A 151 -1.82 14.42 13.14
CA ASP A 151 -0.58 15.22 13.19
C ASP A 151 0.00 15.09 14.61
N GLY A 152 0.79 14.03 14.83
CA GLY A 152 1.27 13.65 16.16
C GLY A 152 2.43 14.52 16.67
N ASP A 153 3.24 15.06 15.77
CA ASP A 153 4.38 15.91 16.06
C ASP A 153 4.09 17.42 15.90
N ALA A 154 2.86 17.76 15.52
CA ALA A 154 2.36 19.13 15.37
C ALA A 154 3.09 19.92 14.28
N ASP A 155 3.51 19.24 13.20
CA ASP A 155 4.22 19.83 12.06
C ASP A 155 3.28 20.32 10.94
N GLY A 156 1.97 20.12 11.11
CA GLY A 156 0.93 20.52 10.16
C GLY A 156 0.62 19.45 9.11
N PHE A 157 1.19 18.25 9.22
CA PHE A 157 0.98 17.15 8.30
C PHE A 157 0.46 15.90 9.01
N VAL A 158 -0.46 15.17 8.38
CA VAL A 158 -0.83 13.83 8.86
C VAL A 158 0.40 12.91 8.85
N ASP A 159 0.70 12.20 9.93
CA ASP A 159 1.91 11.36 10.06
C ASP A 159 1.90 10.17 9.10
N ALA A 160 0.74 9.52 8.95
CA ALA A 160 0.54 8.41 8.02
C ALA A 160 -0.92 8.26 7.56
N LEU A 161 -1.13 7.89 6.30
CA LEU A 161 -2.44 7.54 5.76
C LEU A 161 -2.39 6.24 4.95
N PHE A 162 -3.27 5.30 5.26
CA PHE A 162 -3.37 4.02 4.57
C PHE A 162 -4.70 3.92 3.85
N LEU A 163 -4.69 3.96 2.52
CA LEU A 163 -5.88 3.77 1.71
C LEU A 163 -6.00 2.29 1.30
N VAL A 164 -6.97 1.60 1.90
CA VAL A 164 -7.23 0.18 1.66
C VAL A 164 -8.42 0.02 0.72
N LEU A 165 -8.21 -0.65 -0.41
CA LEU A 165 -9.23 -0.86 -1.43
C LEU A 165 -9.82 -2.26 -1.37
N SER A 166 -11.09 -2.40 -1.72
CA SER A 166 -11.73 -3.71 -1.88
C SER A 166 -11.11 -4.53 -3.01
N SER A 167 -10.63 -3.88 -4.07
CA SER A 167 -9.83 -4.50 -5.13
C SER A 167 -8.84 -3.53 -5.76
N THR A 168 -7.80 -4.07 -6.38
CA THR A 168 -6.83 -3.34 -7.22
C THR A 168 -6.77 -4.01 -8.60
N PRO A 169 -7.64 -3.62 -9.55
CA PRO A 169 -7.63 -4.21 -10.88
C PRO A 169 -6.32 -3.91 -11.62
N SER A 170 -5.96 -4.77 -12.58
CA SER A 170 -4.77 -4.56 -13.41
C SER A 170 -4.77 -3.17 -14.04
N ASN A 171 -3.59 -2.55 -14.06
CA ASN A 171 -3.28 -1.21 -14.53
C ASN A 171 -3.92 -0.07 -13.73
N PHE A 172 -4.46 -0.34 -12.53
CA PHE A 172 -4.87 0.73 -11.63
C PHE A 172 -3.67 1.41 -10.95
N LEU A 173 -2.87 0.67 -10.19
CA LEU A 173 -1.65 1.20 -9.55
C LEU A 173 -0.47 1.19 -10.51
N ARG A 174 -0.15 0.01 -11.04
CA ARG A 174 0.80 -0.27 -12.14
C ARG A 174 0.77 -1.76 -12.43
N GLY A 175 0.63 -2.18 -13.69
CA GLY A 175 0.60 -3.61 -14.02
C GLY A 175 -0.39 -4.38 -13.13
N ASN A 176 0.07 -5.44 -12.44
CA ASN A 176 -0.78 -6.19 -11.50
C ASN A 176 -0.53 -5.82 -10.02
N ALA A 177 0.06 -4.65 -9.74
CA ALA A 177 0.38 -4.26 -8.38
C ALA A 177 -0.89 -4.14 -7.51
N THR A 178 -0.80 -4.73 -6.33
CA THR A 178 -1.80 -4.69 -5.26
C THR A 178 -1.43 -3.70 -4.16
N GLY A 179 -0.24 -3.10 -4.21
CA GLY A 179 0.25 -2.10 -3.26
C GLY A 179 1.17 -1.08 -3.93
N ILE A 180 1.14 0.16 -3.44
CA ILE A 180 2.09 1.21 -3.80
C ILE A 180 2.31 2.19 -2.64
N ALA A 181 3.56 2.54 -2.41
CA ALA A 181 3.97 3.64 -1.54
C ALA A 181 3.78 4.97 -2.28
N GLY A 182 3.01 5.88 -1.69
CA GLY A 182 2.63 7.16 -2.29
C GLY A 182 1.16 7.23 -2.68
N LEU A 183 0.55 8.40 -2.50
CA LEU A 183 -0.86 8.65 -2.80
C LEU A 183 -1.11 9.10 -4.25
N GLY A 184 -0.07 9.28 -5.07
CA GLY A 184 -0.22 9.63 -6.49
C GLY A 184 -0.66 11.08 -6.73
N LEU A 185 -0.48 11.98 -5.76
CA LEU A 185 -0.96 13.37 -5.85
C LEU A 185 -0.04 14.27 -6.71
N GLU A 186 1.09 13.75 -7.20
CA GLU A 186 2.16 14.49 -7.88
C GLU A 186 1.67 15.31 -9.09
N ASP A 187 0.80 14.70 -9.89
CA ASP A 187 0.30 15.26 -11.15
C ASP A 187 -1.04 15.99 -11.02
N ILE A 188 -1.62 16.01 -9.82
CA ILE A 188 -2.91 16.67 -9.58
C ILE A 188 -2.67 18.17 -9.46
N ARG A 189 -3.23 18.93 -10.41
CA ARG A 189 -3.31 20.39 -10.31
C ARG A 189 -4.32 20.79 -9.24
N ILE A 190 -3.91 20.71 -7.97
CA ILE A 190 -4.65 21.40 -6.91
C ILE A 190 -4.40 22.90 -7.09
N ALA A 191 -5.48 23.68 -7.17
CA ALA A 191 -5.47 25.06 -7.63
C ALA A 191 -4.67 26.03 -6.74
N ASP A 192 -4.13 25.57 -5.62
CA ASP A 192 -3.37 26.39 -4.67
C ASP A 192 -2.04 25.74 -4.30
N ARG A 193 -1.06 25.83 -5.21
CA ARG A 193 0.32 25.38 -5.00
C ARG A 193 1.17 26.40 -4.19
N SER A 194 0.55 27.37 -3.52
CA SER A 194 1.29 28.51 -2.96
C SER A 194 2.02 28.23 -1.64
N ARG A 195 1.80 27.07 -1.01
CA ARG A 195 2.38 26.74 0.31
C ARG A 195 3.28 25.51 0.40
N LEU A 196 3.27 24.59 -0.57
CA LEU A 196 4.07 23.36 -0.49
C LEU A 196 4.93 23.12 -1.76
N ASP A 197 6.19 22.75 -1.55
CA ASP A 197 7.08 22.17 -2.57
C ASP A 197 6.63 20.72 -2.93
N ASP A 198 5.80 20.12 -2.08
CA ASP A 198 5.30 18.76 -2.21
C ASP A 198 3.84 18.72 -2.67
N SER A 199 3.52 17.74 -3.51
CA SER A 199 2.13 17.47 -3.89
C SER A 199 1.36 16.89 -2.71
N ALA A 200 0.41 17.66 -2.18
CA ALA A 200 -0.36 17.35 -0.98
C ALA A 200 -1.83 17.74 -1.14
N PHE A 201 -2.71 17.00 -0.48
CA PHE A 201 -4.10 17.40 -0.24
C PHE A 201 -4.16 18.34 0.97
N ILE A 202 -4.94 19.42 0.87
CA ILE A 202 -5.14 20.39 1.96
C ILE A 202 -6.56 20.17 2.50
N THR A 203 -6.66 19.89 3.79
CA THR A 203 -7.92 19.67 4.53
C THR A 203 -8.60 20.99 4.88
N ASP A 204 -9.79 20.95 5.48
CA ASP A 204 -10.39 22.11 6.15
C ASP A 204 -10.15 22.16 7.68
N ASP A 205 -9.31 21.25 8.20
CA ASP A 205 -8.98 21.15 9.61
C ASP A 205 -7.84 22.08 10.01
N PRO A 206 -8.01 22.92 11.05
CA PRO A 206 -6.96 23.82 11.51
C PRO A 206 -5.85 23.05 12.24
N GLY A 207 -4.62 23.25 11.80
CA GLY A 207 -3.40 22.81 12.46
C GLY A 207 -2.91 23.76 13.55
N PRO A 208 -1.78 23.42 14.20
CA PRO A 208 -1.27 24.13 15.38
C PRO A 208 -0.97 25.63 15.17
N ASP A 209 -0.56 26.01 13.96
CA ASP A 209 -0.23 27.39 13.59
C ASP A 209 -1.41 28.15 12.94
N GLY A 210 -2.59 27.52 12.88
CA GLY A 210 -3.79 28.05 12.22
C GLY A 210 -3.80 27.90 10.70
N SER A 211 -2.77 27.30 10.09
CA SER A 211 -2.85 26.79 8.72
C SER A 211 -3.65 25.48 8.68
N PHE A 212 -4.10 25.05 7.51
CA PHE A 212 -4.83 23.80 7.38
C PHE A 212 -3.89 22.60 7.35
N ILE A 213 -4.31 21.50 7.98
CA ILE A 213 -3.59 20.23 7.97
C ILE A 213 -3.44 19.75 6.52
N CYS A 214 -2.26 19.24 6.20
CA CYS A 214 -1.93 18.76 4.87
C CYS A 214 -1.68 17.24 4.90
N ILE A 215 -1.98 16.57 3.78
CA ILE A 215 -1.71 15.15 3.56
C ILE A 215 -0.78 15.05 2.34
N PRO A 216 0.55 15.00 2.53
CA PRO A 216 1.51 14.86 1.45
C PRO A 216 1.41 13.50 0.79
N SER A 217 1.70 13.44 -0.52
CA SER A 217 1.67 12.18 -1.27
C SER A 217 2.56 11.10 -0.66
N HIS A 218 3.74 11.49 -0.17
CA HIS A 218 4.75 10.60 0.41
C HIS A 218 4.49 10.23 1.89
N ARG A 219 3.33 10.58 2.45
CA ARG A 219 2.91 10.16 3.80
C ARG A 219 1.78 9.12 3.78
N GLY A 220 1.45 8.58 2.62
CA GLY A 220 0.44 7.53 2.55
C GLY A 220 0.70 6.45 1.51
N THR A 221 -0.06 5.37 1.62
CA THR A 221 0.04 4.19 0.78
C THR A 221 -1.33 3.81 0.24
N VAL A 222 -1.35 3.11 -0.89
CA VAL A 222 -2.57 2.56 -1.49
C VAL A 222 -2.38 1.06 -1.69
N GLN A 223 -3.30 0.24 -1.16
CA GLN A 223 -3.19 -1.21 -1.26
C GLN A 223 -4.54 -1.91 -1.24
N GLN A 224 -4.59 -3.13 -1.76
CA GLN A 224 -5.74 -4.01 -1.64
C GLN A 224 -5.88 -4.55 -0.20
N GLY A 225 -7.10 -4.61 0.30
CA GLY A 225 -7.44 -5.33 1.53
C GLY A 225 -8.24 -6.59 1.23
N SER A 226 -7.65 -7.77 1.38
CA SER A 226 -8.37 -9.05 1.26
C SER A 226 -8.81 -9.56 2.63
N ASP A 227 -7.85 -9.69 3.53
CA ASP A 227 -7.96 -10.25 4.87
C ASP A 227 -6.98 -9.55 5.82
N PHE A 228 -7.03 -9.88 7.11
CA PHE A 228 -6.20 -9.22 8.13
C PHE A 228 -4.70 -9.33 7.84
N ALA A 229 -4.18 -10.55 7.63
CA ALA A 229 -2.74 -10.77 7.49
C ALA A 229 -2.20 -10.17 6.20
N THR A 230 -2.89 -10.39 5.07
CA THR A 230 -2.51 -9.84 3.77
C THR A 230 -2.53 -8.31 3.76
N THR A 231 -3.57 -7.70 4.36
CA THR A 231 -3.70 -6.23 4.40
C THR A 231 -2.59 -5.61 5.23
N ILE A 232 -2.31 -6.18 6.41
CA ILE A 232 -1.26 -5.66 7.29
C ILE A 232 0.12 -5.87 6.66
N GLY A 233 0.35 -7.04 6.07
CA GLY A 233 1.56 -7.32 5.29
C GLY A 233 1.82 -6.27 4.24
N SER A 234 0.80 -5.94 3.45
CA SER A 234 0.86 -4.92 2.40
C SER A 234 1.12 -3.53 2.98
N ILE A 235 0.36 -3.12 4.00
CA ILE A 235 0.56 -1.82 4.68
C ILE A 235 1.98 -1.70 5.22
N CYS A 236 2.46 -2.72 5.94
CA CYS A 236 3.78 -2.71 6.54
C CYS A 236 4.87 -2.60 5.46
N HIS A 237 4.74 -3.33 4.35
CA HIS A 237 5.69 -3.26 3.23
C HIS A 237 5.73 -1.87 2.60
N GLU A 238 4.57 -1.34 2.18
CA GLU A 238 4.50 -0.03 1.52
C GLU A 238 4.91 1.10 2.47
N TYR A 239 4.55 1.02 3.75
CA TYR A 239 5.00 2.01 4.73
C TYR A 239 6.50 1.91 4.99
N GLY A 240 7.08 0.71 4.97
CA GLY A 240 8.53 0.51 5.02
C GLY A 240 9.26 1.26 3.90
N GLN A 241 8.68 1.29 2.70
CA GLN A 241 9.19 2.09 1.58
C GLN A 241 9.13 3.60 1.86
N LEU A 242 8.04 4.11 2.47
CA LEU A 242 7.96 5.51 2.89
C LEU A 242 9.01 5.86 3.96
N LEU A 243 9.37 4.89 4.83
CA LEU A 243 10.47 5.01 5.79
C LEU A 243 11.87 4.89 5.13
N GLY A 244 11.94 4.71 3.82
CA GLY A 244 13.18 4.69 3.05
C GLY A 244 13.80 3.31 2.84
N LEU A 245 13.09 2.22 3.16
CA LEU A 245 13.55 0.87 2.90
C LEU A 245 13.33 0.50 1.41
N PRO A 246 14.31 -0.10 0.73
CA PRO A 246 14.15 -0.54 -0.66
C PRO A 246 13.50 -1.91 -0.74
N ASP A 247 12.90 -2.22 -1.89
CA ASP A 247 12.55 -3.60 -2.25
C ASP A 247 13.81 -4.47 -2.35
N LEU A 248 13.73 -5.67 -1.79
CA LEU A 248 14.81 -6.64 -1.71
C LEU A 248 14.54 -7.90 -2.57
N TYR A 249 13.60 -7.81 -3.51
CA TYR A 249 13.36 -8.77 -4.61
C TYR A 249 13.68 -8.12 -5.97
N ASP A 250 13.69 -8.89 -7.08
CA ASP A 250 14.04 -8.35 -8.40
C ASP A 250 12.92 -7.51 -9.03
N ILE A 251 12.88 -6.22 -8.68
CA ILE A 251 11.94 -5.24 -9.28
C ILE A 251 12.07 -5.12 -10.81
N ARG A 252 13.24 -5.42 -11.38
CA ARG A 252 13.45 -5.32 -12.85
C ARG A 252 12.83 -6.51 -13.56
N TYR A 253 12.76 -7.66 -12.89
CA TYR A 253 12.04 -8.82 -13.40
C TYR A 253 10.55 -8.49 -13.54
N LEU A 254 9.93 -7.89 -12.52
CA LEU A 254 8.51 -7.49 -12.55
C LEU A 254 8.19 -6.47 -13.66
N ALA A 255 9.13 -5.59 -14.01
CA ALA A 255 8.97 -4.64 -15.10
C ALA A 255 9.12 -5.25 -16.50
N ARG A 256 9.59 -6.50 -16.64
CA ARG A 256 9.85 -7.14 -17.93
C ARG A 256 8.67 -7.98 -18.40
N LYS A 257 8.06 -7.55 -19.50
CA LYS A 257 7.01 -8.33 -20.17
C LYS A 257 7.54 -9.69 -20.62
N ASN A 258 6.86 -10.77 -20.22
CA ASN A 258 7.17 -12.16 -20.57
C ASN A 258 8.57 -12.65 -20.12
N ALA A 259 9.14 -12.08 -19.05
CA ALA A 259 10.36 -12.63 -18.49
C ALA A 259 10.12 -14.09 -18.00
N PRO A 260 11.03 -15.03 -18.30
CA PRO A 260 10.86 -16.41 -17.86
C PRO A 260 11.11 -16.51 -16.35
N PRO A 261 10.38 -17.35 -15.59
CA PRO A 261 10.56 -17.47 -14.14
C PRO A 261 11.99 -17.81 -13.69
N ALA A 262 12.79 -18.42 -14.56
CA ALA A 262 14.20 -18.72 -14.28
C ALA A 262 15.10 -17.46 -14.20
N ASP A 263 14.64 -16.33 -14.72
CA ASP A 263 15.35 -15.04 -14.66
C ASP A 263 14.95 -14.21 -13.44
N ASP A 264 13.97 -14.67 -12.65
CA ASP A 264 13.56 -14.02 -11.41
C ASP A 264 14.50 -14.39 -10.27
N SER A 265 15.13 -13.38 -9.67
CA SER A 265 15.80 -13.54 -8.38
C SER A 265 14.80 -13.22 -7.28
N ALA A 266 14.42 -14.24 -6.50
CA ALA A 266 13.59 -14.08 -5.29
C ALA A 266 14.20 -13.09 -4.26
N GLY A 267 15.48 -12.73 -4.42
CA GLY A 267 16.16 -11.79 -3.54
C GLY A 267 16.31 -12.40 -2.15
N ILE A 268 15.83 -11.70 -1.12
CA ILE A 268 15.77 -12.28 0.24
C ILE A 268 14.59 -13.25 0.43
N GLY A 269 13.72 -13.44 -0.57
CA GLY A 269 12.58 -14.36 -0.48
C GLY A 269 11.59 -13.95 0.62
N ALA A 270 10.88 -14.93 1.17
CA ALA A 270 9.98 -14.71 2.30
C ALA A 270 10.72 -14.37 3.61
N TRP A 271 12.05 -14.40 3.67
CA TRP A 271 12.79 -14.14 4.92
C TRP A 271 12.66 -12.73 5.47
N GLY A 272 12.25 -11.75 4.65
CA GLY A 272 12.01 -10.40 5.14
C GLY A 272 10.87 -9.68 4.43
N LEU A 273 10.25 -8.74 5.15
CA LEU A 273 9.11 -7.94 4.72
C LEU A 273 9.35 -7.26 3.38
N MET A 274 10.53 -6.66 3.19
CA MET A 274 10.88 -5.96 1.95
C MET A 274 11.22 -6.91 0.79
N GLY A 275 11.26 -8.23 1.05
CA GLY A 275 11.28 -9.27 0.03
C GLY A 275 9.86 -9.74 -0.30
N TRP A 276 9.67 -11.05 -0.29
CA TRP A 276 8.37 -11.70 -0.44
C TRP A 276 7.69 -12.00 0.91
N GLY A 277 8.18 -11.42 2.01
CA GLY A 277 7.73 -11.72 3.37
C GLY A 277 6.47 -10.98 3.82
N ALA A 278 5.88 -10.11 2.99
CA ALA A 278 4.63 -9.41 3.31
C ALA A 278 3.50 -10.38 3.67
N LEU A 279 3.38 -11.48 2.92
CA LEU A 279 2.35 -12.52 3.14
C LEU A 279 2.79 -13.65 4.08
N GLY A 280 3.98 -13.57 4.65
CA GLY A 280 4.54 -14.65 5.47
C GLY A 280 5.03 -15.85 4.66
N TRP A 281 5.04 -17.02 5.29
CA TRP A 281 5.54 -18.28 4.71
C TRP A 281 4.43 -19.10 4.05
N ASN A 282 3.21 -19.00 4.55
CA ASN A 282 2.05 -19.74 4.08
C ASN A 282 1.12 -18.89 3.20
N GLY A 283 1.41 -17.59 3.07
CA GLY A 283 0.65 -16.67 2.21
C GLY A 283 -0.45 -15.90 2.95
N ASP A 284 -0.71 -16.23 4.21
CA ASP A 284 -1.73 -15.63 5.09
C ASP A 284 -1.26 -15.51 6.55
N ASP A 285 0.05 -15.64 6.80
CA ASP A 285 0.66 -15.66 8.13
C ASP A 285 1.75 -14.59 8.33
N GLY A 286 1.79 -13.60 7.44
CA GLY A 286 2.65 -12.42 7.54
C GLY A 286 2.12 -11.34 8.50
N PRO A 287 2.84 -10.20 8.63
CA PRO A 287 4.14 -9.91 8.01
C PRO A 287 5.31 -10.62 8.68
N ASN A 288 6.28 -11.09 7.87
CA ASN A 288 7.60 -11.47 8.37
C ASN A 288 8.42 -10.24 8.80
N SER A 289 9.48 -10.45 9.58
CA SER A 289 10.37 -9.38 10.09
C SER A 289 11.03 -8.58 8.96
N PHE A 290 11.62 -7.42 9.26
CA PHE A 290 12.41 -6.70 8.25
C PHE A 290 13.64 -7.50 7.77
N CYS A 291 14.18 -8.37 8.62
CA CYS A 291 15.30 -9.28 8.35
C CYS A 291 15.34 -10.49 9.29
#